data_AF-X1L538-F1
#
_entry.id   AF-X1L538-F1
#
_cell.length_a   1.000
_cell.length_b   1.000
_cell.length_c   1.000
_cell.angle_alpha   90.00
_cell.angle_beta   90.00
_cell.angle_gamma   90.00
#
_symmetry.space_group_name_H-M   'P 1'
#
loop_
_entity.id
_entity.type
_entity.pdbx_description
1 polymer ?
#
loop_
_entity_poly.entity_id
_entity_poly.type
_entity_poly.pdbx_seq_one_letter_code
_entity_poly.pdbx_strand_id
1 'polypeptide(L)'
;QLGFMMMAAGVGSDTAAIFHLTTHAFFKALLFLGAGSVIYALHTNDLREMGGLYKKMKTTAITFIIGGLALAGFPPFSGFFSKDEILASVWESGHYALFAIAAITAFLTAL
;
A
#
# COMPACT_ATOMS: atom_id res chain seq x y z
N GLN A 1 -2.92 -3.48 -5.64
CA GLN A 1 -3.45 -2.10 -5.46
C GLN A 1 -4.29 -1.64 -6.63
N LEU A 2 -3.77 -1.53 -7.86
CA LEU A 2 -4.65 -1.22 -9.02
C LEU A 2 -5.78 -2.26 -9.16
N GLY A 3 -5.47 -3.56 -9.00
CA GLY A 3 -6.49 -4.61 -8.99
C GLY A 3 -7.55 -4.46 -7.89
N PHE A 4 -7.20 -3.91 -6.72
CA PHE A 4 -8.18 -3.60 -5.66
C PHE A 4 -9.13 -2.48 -6.11
N MET A 5 -8.60 -1.43 -6.74
CA MET A 5 -9.40 -0.31 -7.26
C MET A 5 -10.33 -0.77 -8.38
N MET A 6 -9.82 -1.58 -9.31
CA MET A 6 -10.63 -2.14 -10.41
C MET A 6 -11.69 -3.11 -9.90
N MET A 7 -11.38 -3.90 -8.86
CA MET A 7 -12.34 -4.81 -8.24
C MET A 7 -13.47 -4.02 -7.57
N ALA A 8 -13.15 -2.98 -6.81
CA ALA A 8 -14.13 -2.12 -6.16
C ALA A 8 -15.05 -1.43 -7.17
N ALA A 9 -14.48 -0.84 -8.23
CA ALA A 9 -15.25 -0.25 -9.32
C ALA A 9 -16.09 -1.30 -10.07
N GLY A 10 -15.54 -2.50 -10.27
CA GLY A 10 -16.22 -3.61 -10.94
C GLY A 10 -17.45 -4.14 -10.20
N VAL A 11 -17.50 -4.01 -8.87
CA VAL A 11 -18.69 -4.32 -8.06
C VAL A 11 -19.60 -3.12 -7.82
N GLY A 12 -19.33 -1.97 -8.47
CA GLY A 12 -20.15 -0.76 -8.37
C GLY A 12 -19.85 0.13 -7.15
N SER A 13 -18.74 -0.11 -6.44
CA SER A 13 -18.33 0.68 -5.29
C SER A 13 -17.29 1.74 -5.68
N ASP A 14 -17.77 2.83 -6.29
CA ASP A 14 -16.93 3.96 -6.71
C ASP A 14 -16.27 4.65 -5.53
N THR A 15 -16.98 4.75 -4.39
CA THR A 15 -16.46 5.35 -3.16
C THR A 15 -15.26 4.57 -2.64
N ALA A 16 -15.35 3.24 -2.56
CA ALA A 16 -14.25 2.39 -2.12
C ALA A 16 -13.06 2.46 -3.10
N ALA A 17 -13.34 2.45 -4.41
CA ALA A 17 -12.33 2.55 -5.45
C ALA A 17 -11.53 3.87 -5.36
N ILE A 18 -12.22 5.00 -5.26
CA ILE A 18 -11.61 6.33 -5.14
C ILE A 18 -10.88 6.48 -3.81
N PHE A 19 -11.46 6.00 -2.70
CA PHE A 19 -10.81 6.06 -1.39
C PHE A 19 -9.47 5.30 -1.40
N HIS A 20 -9.46 4.08 -1.95
CA HIS A 20 -8.22 3.32 -2.09
C HIS A 20 -7.25 3.98 -3.08
N LEU A 21 -7.72 4.52 -4.20
CA LEU A 21 -6.89 5.27 -5.15
C LEU A 21 -6.17 6.45 -4.47
N THR A 22 -6.90 7.27 -3.71
CA THR A 22 -6.36 8.43 -3.03
C THR A 22 -5.32 8.03 -1.98
N THR A 23 -5.68 7.10 -1.08
CA THR A 23 -4.74 6.63 -0.05
C THR A 23 -3.50 6.00 -0.67
N HIS A 24 -3.68 5.24 -1.76
CA HIS A 24 -2.61 4.65 -2.54
C HIS A 24 -1.65 5.65 -3.16
N ALA A 25 -2.17 6.72 -3.77
CA ALA A 25 -1.34 7.77 -4.32
C ALA A 25 -0.40 8.35 -3.26
N PHE A 26 -0.90 8.61 -2.05
CA PHE A 26 -0.09 9.16 -0.96
C PHE A 26 1.00 8.20 -0.47
N PHE A 27 0.68 6.96 -0.11
CA PHE A 27 1.71 6.04 0.39
C PHE A 27 2.70 5.63 -0.71
N LYS A 28 2.29 5.54 -1.98
CA LYS A 28 3.22 5.31 -3.09
C LYS A 28 4.14 6.50 -3.33
N ALA A 29 3.61 7.72 -3.32
CA ALA A 29 4.43 8.92 -3.43
C ALA A 29 5.50 8.96 -2.32
N LEU A 30 5.11 8.66 -1.07
CA LEU A 30 6.03 8.61 0.06
C LEU A 30 7.12 7.55 -0.11
N LEU A 31 6.76 6.34 -0.53
CA LEU A 31 7.70 5.25 -0.75
C LEU A 31 8.67 5.53 -1.90
N PHE A 32 8.18 6.09 -3.02
CA PHE A 32 9.04 6.45 -4.15
C PHE A 32 9.98 7.62 -3.82
N LEU A 33 9.50 8.62 -3.07
CA LEU A 33 10.35 9.71 -2.59
C LEU A 33 11.42 9.20 -1.61
N GLY A 34 11.06 8.29 -0.71
CA GLY A 34 12.02 7.69 0.23
C GLY A 34 13.06 6.82 -0.47
N ALA A 35 12.65 5.98 -1.42
CA ALA A 35 13.57 5.20 -2.26
C ALA A 35 14.50 6.12 -3.06
N GLY A 36 13.95 7.17 -3.70
CA GLY A 36 14.73 8.17 -4.42
C GLY A 36 15.75 8.89 -3.53
N SER A 37 15.37 9.22 -2.30
CA SER A 37 16.29 9.80 -1.31
C SER A 37 17.46 8.86 -0.98
N VAL A 38 17.19 7.56 -0.80
CA VAL A 38 18.24 6.55 -0.54
C VAL A 38 19.18 6.38 -1.73
N ILE A 39 18.62 6.23 -2.94
CA ILE A 39 19.38 6.08 -4.18
C ILE A 39 20.26 7.31 -4.42
N TYR A 40 19.71 8.51 -4.20
CA TYR A 40 20.46 9.76 -4.33
C TYR A 40 21.64 9.83 -3.35
N ALA A 41 21.45 9.35 -2.11
CA ALA A 41 22.48 9.39 -1.09
C ALA A 41 23.60 8.35 -1.29
N LEU A 42 23.29 7.20 -1.89
CA LEU A 42 24.24 6.09 -2.06
C LEU A 42 24.79 5.94 -3.48
N HIS A 43 24.20 6.63 -4.47
CA HIS A 43 24.53 6.52 -5.89
C HIS A 43 24.49 5.08 -6.45
N THR A 44 23.75 4.19 -5.80
CA THR A 44 23.55 2.79 -6.20
C THR A 44 22.07 2.44 -6.10
N ASN A 45 21.66 1.45 -6.88
CA ASN A 45 20.34 0.81 -6.81
C ASN A 45 20.43 -0.64 -6.32
N ASP A 46 21.63 -1.10 -5.95
CA ASP A 46 21.86 -2.44 -5.47
C ASP A 46 21.50 -2.56 -3.99
N LEU A 47 20.43 -3.30 -3.69
CA LEU A 47 19.94 -3.55 -2.32
C LEU A 47 21.03 -4.13 -1.39
N ARG A 48 22.01 -4.86 -1.93
CA ARG A 48 23.11 -5.46 -1.15
C ARG A 48 24.03 -4.40 -0.55
N GLU A 49 24.06 -3.22 -1.15
CA GLU A 49 24.87 -2.08 -0.74
C GLU A 49 24.08 -1.09 0.16
N MET A 50 22.76 -1.27 0.30
CA MET A 50 21.85 -0.35 1.01
C MET A 50 21.63 -0.69 2.49
N GLY A 51 22.71 -0.93 3.23
CA GLY A 51 22.67 -1.36 4.64
C GLY A 51 22.81 -0.23 5.68
N GLY A 52 22.19 -0.43 6.86
CA GLY A 52 22.48 0.39 8.06
C GLY A 52 22.04 1.86 8.00
N LEU A 53 21.04 2.17 7.15
CA LEU A 53 20.64 3.56 6.86
C LEU A 53 19.79 4.22 7.95
N TYR A 54 19.17 3.46 8.86
CA TYR A 54 18.29 4.03 9.89
C TYR A 54 18.95 5.16 10.69
N LYS A 55 20.21 4.96 11.14
CA LYS A 55 20.94 5.97 11.91
C LYS A 55 21.43 7.15 11.06
N LYS A 56 21.67 6.92 9.76
CA LYS A 56 22.25 7.91 8.82
C LYS A 56 21.17 8.79 8.18
N MET A 57 19.99 8.25 7.94
CA MET A 57 18.88 8.89 7.21
C MET A 57 17.56 8.69 7.97
N LYS A 58 17.53 9.09 9.25
CA LYS A 58 16.40 8.84 10.16
C LYS A 58 15.05 9.28 9.59
N THR A 59 14.98 10.50 9.04
CA THR A 59 13.75 11.03 8.47
C THR A 59 13.24 10.14 7.33
N THR A 60 14.10 9.84 6.36
CA THR A 60 13.77 8.94 5.23
C THR A 60 13.37 7.56 5.72
N ALA A 61 14.07 7.00 6.72
CA ALA A 61 13.75 5.68 7.25
C ALA A 61 12.37 5.65 7.94
N ILE A 62 12.06 6.65 8.78
CA ILE A 62 10.78 6.73 9.49
C ILE A 62 9.62 6.93 8.50
N THR A 63 9.76 7.86 7.55
CA THR A 63 8.72 8.10 6.55
C THR A 63 8.51 6.91 5.63
N PHE A 64 9.59 6.20 5.26
CA PHE A 64 9.51 4.97 4.46
C PHE A 64 8.80 3.84 5.23
N ILE A 65 9.08 3.68 6.52
CA ILE A 65 8.38 2.71 7.38
C ILE A 65 6.88 3.05 7.47
N ILE A 66 6.54 4.32 7.69
CA ILE A 66 5.13 4.77 7.73
C ILE A 66 4.43 4.47 6.41
N GLY A 67 5.06 4.78 5.27
CA GLY A 67 4.54 4.45 3.95
C GLY A 67 4.37 2.95 3.72
N GLY A 68 5.31 2.14 4.23
CA GLY A 68 5.27 0.68 4.16
C GLY A 68 4.12 0.09 4.99
N LEU A 69 3.93 0.56 6.22
CA LEU A 69 2.83 0.15 7.09
C LEU A 69 1.46 0.54 6.50
N ALA A 70 1.36 1.73 5.89
CA ALA A 70 0.16 2.13 5.17
C ALA A 70 -0.11 1.23 3.95
N LEU A 71 0.92 0.89 3.17
CA LEU A 71 0.79 -0.01 2.02
C LEU A 71 0.37 -1.44 2.43
N ALA A 72 0.98 -1.98 3.49
CA ALA A 72 0.66 -3.28 4.05
C ALA A 72 -0.79 -3.33 4.55
N GLY A 73 -1.33 -2.20 5.00
CA GLY A 73 -2.69 -2.10 5.55
C GLY A 73 -2.70 -2.40 7.04
N PHE A 74 -1.74 -1.84 7.79
CA PHE A 74 -1.73 -1.94 9.24
C PHE A 74 -2.87 -1.10 9.86
N PRO A 75 -3.63 -1.59 10.88
CA PRO A 75 -4.90 -1.01 11.34
C PRO A 75 -4.98 0.50 11.63
N PRO A 76 -3.95 1.21 12.13
CA PRO A 76 -4.04 2.65 12.34
C PRO A 76 -3.89 3.48 11.05
N PHE A 77 -3.57 2.87 9.91
CA PHE A 77 -3.30 3.59 8.65
C PHE A 77 -4.46 3.49 7.66
N SER A 78 -4.58 4.50 6.81
CA SER A 78 -5.65 4.61 5.81
C SER A 78 -5.70 3.46 4.81
N GLY A 79 -4.57 2.78 4.56
CA GLY A 79 -4.53 1.60 3.69
C GLY A 79 -5.18 0.35 4.29
N PHE A 80 -5.40 0.29 5.61
CA PHE A 80 -6.24 -0.74 6.24
C PHE A 80 -7.70 -0.47 5.91
N PHE A 81 -8.21 0.71 6.31
CA PHE A 81 -9.60 1.09 6.11
C PHE A 81 -10.02 1.05 4.64
N SER A 82 -9.14 1.47 3.72
CA SER A 82 -9.49 1.42 2.30
C SER A 82 -9.52 0.02 1.70
N LYS A 83 -8.76 -0.94 2.23
CA LYS A 83 -8.87 -2.35 1.82
C LYS A 83 -10.09 -3.02 2.45
N ASP A 84 -10.39 -2.70 3.70
CA ASP A 84 -11.55 -3.21 4.42
C ASP A 84 -12.86 -2.81 3.73
N GLU A 85 -12.99 -1.55 3.33
CA GLU A 85 -14.14 -1.04 2.57
C GLU A 85 -14.32 -1.78 1.22
N ILE A 86 -13.22 -2.11 0.53
CA ILE A 86 -13.28 -2.88 -0.72
C ILE A 86 -13.73 -4.31 -0.45
N LEU A 87 -13.18 -4.95 0.58
CA LEU A 87 -13.56 -6.32 0.97
C LEU A 87 -15.05 -6.39 1.35
N ALA A 88 -15.53 -5.42 2.13
CA ALA A 88 -16.94 -5.29 2.48
C ALA A 88 -17.82 -5.11 1.24
N SER A 89 -17.47 -4.18 0.35
CA SER A 89 -18.21 -3.93 -0.89
C SER A 89 -18.31 -5.19 -1.78
N VAL A 90 -17.22 -5.95 -1.91
CA VAL A 90 -17.17 -7.17 -2.72
C VAL A 90 -18.01 -8.29 -2.09
N TRP A 91 -17.99 -8.39 -0.76
CA TRP A 91 -18.79 -9.34 0.00
C TRP A 91 -20.29 -9.07 -0.15
N GLU A 92 -20.71 -7.82 0.08
CA GLU A 92 -22.12 -7.38 -0.04
C GLU A 92 -22.67 -7.56 -1.46
N SER A 93 -21.80 -7.41 -2.46
CA SER A 93 -22.15 -7.65 -3.86
C SER A 93 -22.31 -9.14 -4.23
N GLY A 94 -22.09 -10.07 -3.29
CA GLY A 94 -22.24 -11.52 -3.50
C GLY A 94 -21.10 -12.18 -4.27
N HIS A 95 -19.99 -11.48 -4.52
CA HIS A 95 -18.86 -11.98 -5.32
C HIS A 95 -17.80 -12.67 -4.44
N TYR A 96 -18.17 -13.76 -3.76
CA TYR A 96 -17.32 -14.42 -2.76
C TYR A 96 -15.97 -14.93 -3.29
N ALA A 97 -15.89 -15.31 -4.57
CA ALA A 97 -14.63 -15.70 -5.19
C ALA A 97 -13.66 -14.51 -5.31
N LEU A 98 -14.16 -13.32 -5.68
CA LEU A 98 -13.36 -12.09 -5.74
C LEU A 98 -12.93 -11.67 -4.34
N PHE A 99 -13.80 -11.83 -3.34
CA PHE A 99 -13.47 -11.58 -1.94
C PHE A 99 -12.30 -12.44 -1.48
N ALA A 100 -12.32 -13.76 -1.75
CA ALA A 100 -11.24 -14.66 -1.36
C ALA A 100 -9.90 -14.26 -2.01
N ILE A 101 -9.90 -13.90 -3.29
CA ILE A 101 -8.71 -13.41 -4.00
C ILE A 101 -8.21 -12.11 -3.38
N ALA A 102 -9.11 -11.16 -3.08
CA ALA A 102 -8.76 -9.89 -2.46
C ALA A 102 -8.15 -10.09 -1.07
N ALA A 103 -8.74 -10.96 -0.23
CA ALA A 103 -8.24 -11.25 1.11
C ALA A 103 -6.84 -11.88 1.07
N ILE A 104 -6.62 -12.87 0.19
CA ILE A 104 -5.30 -13.47 0.00
C ILE A 104 -4.29 -12.42 -0.49
N THR A 105 -4.68 -11.59 -1.45
CA THR A 105 -3.80 -10.53 -1.98
C THR A 105 -3.46 -9.49 -0.91
N ALA A 106 -4.41 -9.13 -0.04
CA ALA A 106 -4.19 -8.22 1.08
C ALA A 106 -3.14 -8.80 2.05
N PHE A 107 -3.27 -10.08 2.37
CA PHE A 107 -2.33 -10.80 3.22
C PHE A 107 -0.92 -10.86 2.60
N LEU A 108 -0.82 -11.24 1.31
CA LEU A 108 0.46 -11.30 0.60
C LEU A 108 1.15 -9.93 0.48
N THR A 109 0.39 -8.83 0.50
CA THR A 109 0.96 -7.47 0.46
C THR A 109 1.56 -7.06 1.81
N ALA A 110 1.13 -7.69 2.91
CA ALA A 110 1.62 -7.40 4.25
C ALA A 110 2.87 -8.23 4.63
N LEU A 111 3.11 -9.35 3.92
CA LEU A 111 4.31 -10.19 4.06
C LEU A 111 5.51 -9.57 3.36
#